data_AF-A0A832J4W8-F1
#
_entry.id   AF-A0A832J4W8-F1
#
_cell.length_a   1.000
_cell.length_b   1.000
_cell.length_c   1.000
_cell.angle_alpha   90.00
_cell.angle_beta   90.00
_cell.angle_gamma   90.00
#
_symmetry.space_group_name_H-M   'P 1'
#
loop_
_entity.id
_entity.type
_entity.pdbx_description
1 polymer ?
#
loop_
_entity_poly.entity_id
_entity_poly.type
_entity_poly.pdbx_seq_one_letter_code
_entity_poly.pdbx_strand_id
1 'polypeptide(L)' 'SHEIAETKVAQVMDLARRNQHPLQCTMEKE' A
#
# COMPACT_ATOMS: atom_id res chain seq x y z
N SER A 1 9.33 1.52 -12.33
CA SER A 1 8.93 1.90 -10.96
C SER A 1 7.51 1.45 -10.64
N HIS A 2 6.55 1.60 -11.56
CA HIS A 2 5.12 1.31 -11.36
C HIS A 2 4.78 -0.03 -10.68
N GLU A 3 5.21 -1.17 -11.25
CA GLU A 3 4.92 -2.51 -10.69
C GLU A 3 5.44 -2.69 -9.25
N ILE A 4 6.60 -2.09 -8.94
CA ILE A 4 7.17 -2.09 -7.60
C ILE A 4 6.28 -1.27 -6.65
N ALA A 5 5.82 -0.10 -7.10
CA ALA A 5 4.95 0.76 -6.31
C ALA A 5 3.58 0.09 -6.05
N GLU A 6 2.97 -0.54 -7.04
CA GLU A 6 1.73 -1.32 -6.87
C GLU A 6 1.89 -2.43 -5.82
N THR A 7 2.97 -3.19 -5.94
CA THR A 7 3.29 -4.26 -4.99
C THR A 7 3.44 -3.72 -3.57
N LYS A 8 4.07 -2.56 -3.41
CA LYS A 8 4.29 -1.94 -2.09
C LYS A 8 3.02 -1.38 -1.49
N VAL A 9 2.15 -0.75 -2.28
CA VAL A 9 0.84 -0.29 -1.80
C VAL A 9 0.03 -1.49 -1.28
N ALA A 10 -0.01 -2.60 -2.02
CA ALA A 10 -0.70 -3.80 -1.56
C ALA A 10 -0.13 -4.36 -0.24
N GLN A 11 1.21 -4.44 -0.11
CA GLN A 11 1.89 -4.89 1.10
C GLN A 11 1.58 -4.01 2.32
N VAL A 12 1.62 -2.69 2.17
CA VAL A 12 1.35 -1.73 3.25
C VAL A 12 -0.11 -1.82 3.69
N MET A 13 -1.04 -1.85 2.75
CA MET A 13 -2.48 -1.92 3.05
C MET A 13 -2.85 -3.22 3.77
N ASP A 14 -2.28 -4.36 3.37
CA ASP A 14 -2.50 -5.63 4.05
C ASP A 14 -1.93 -5.62 5.49
N LEU A 15 -0.72 -5.11 5.66
CA LEU A 15 -0.09 -5.01 6.98
C LEU A 15 -0.89 -4.10 7.92
N ALA A 16 -1.34 -2.94 7.44
CA ALA A 16 -2.15 -2.01 8.22
C ALA A 16 -3.46 -2.66 8.69
N ARG A 17 -4.17 -3.34 7.78
CA ARG A 17 -5.42 -4.04 8.10
C ARG A 17 -5.20 -5.14 9.15
N ARG A 18 -4.15 -5.95 9.01
CA ARG A 18 -3.83 -7.02 9.98
C ARG A 18 -3.54 -6.49 11.38
N ASN A 19 -2.97 -5.30 11.49
CA ASN A 19 -2.70 -4.64 12.77
C ASN A 19 -3.83 -3.69 13.23
N GLN A 20 -5.00 -3.76 12.59
CA GLN A 20 -6.18 -2.94 12.94
C GLN A 20 -5.88 -1.43 12.92
N HIS A 21 -5.02 -0.99 11.98
CA HIS A 21 -4.67 0.41 11.79
C HIS A 21 -5.45 1.02 10.62
N PRO A 22 -5.92 2.28 10.73
CA PRO A 22 -6.73 2.93 9.70
C PRO A 22 -5.90 3.54 8.57
N LEU A 23 -4.68 3.03 8.33
CA LEU A 23 -3.77 3.62 7.35
C LEU A 23 -4.34 3.45 5.93
N GLN A 24 -4.29 4.53 5.15
CA GLN A 24 -4.56 4.53 3.73
C GLN A 24 -3.27 4.89 2.97
N CYS A 25 -2.90 4.02 2.03
CA CYS A 25 -1.78 4.21 1.13
C CYS A 25 -2.29 4.12 -0.31
N THR A 26 -1.91 5.08 -1.15
CA THR A 26 -2.28 5.17 -2.56
C THR A 26 -1.04 5.44 -3.41
N MET A 27 -1.08 5.03 -4.68
CA MET A 27 -0.03 5.33 -5.66
C MET A 27 -0.52 6.43 -6.58
N GLU A 28 0.28 7.48 -6.77
CA GLU A 28 0.07 8.48 -7.81
C GLU A 28 0.72 8.02 -9.12
N LYS A 29 0.20 8.48 -10.25
CA LYS A 29 0.84 8.22 -11.55
C LYS A 29 2.10 9.09 -11.64
N GLU A 30 3.25 8.46 -11.85
CA GLU A 30 4.47 9.16 -12.33
C GLU A 30 4.29 9.60 -13.79
#